data_AF-A0A813M005-F1
#
_entry.id   AF-A0A813M005-F1
#
_cell.length_a   1.000
_cell.length_b   1.000
_cell.length_c   1.000
_cell.angle_alpha   90.00
_cell.angle_beta   90.00
_cell.angle_gamma   90.00
#
_symmetry.space_group_name_H-M   'P 1'
#
loop_
_entity.id
_entity.type
_entity.pdbx_description
1 polymer ?
#
loop_
_entity_poly.entity_id
_entity_poly.type
_entity_poly.pdbx_seq_one_letter_code
_entity_poly.pdbx_strand_id
1 'polypeptide(L)'
;MSGCQMWVTQSSAHAESLLHFHSAFGGSIIVSDMGRGLQKPCIRWVVSGGRARSVAAALVQVSVVKETQLEVAASWPSCLSIRKEMAGSLKIMKREPQCSSRSTCSWDYLAGFFDAEGSIHVKARCAAIQLEVGQKFENVLKIIHSFLIQECPGTGIRIHQQTSFTRLIVSNRETCQFILRRLLSSGLSTKRPVALLALGVSMSNHSHSRAAIASLVGNQARYSRLDEEGIQRAKQITSIKSRQRKELSSGRLELVDQLHQQVETLKQDHALGNARARFGMLRHDIRWLLLRGAVQMGSLVTTSTAAPSNN
;
A
#
# COMPACT_ATOMS: atom_id res chain seq x y z
N MET A 1 -25.44 -23.38 -5.50
CA MET A 1 -26.22 -22.14 -5.76
C MET A 1 -25.50 -20.95 -5.15
N SER A 2 -24.80 -20.10 -5.92
CA SER A 2 -24.09 -18.96 -5.33
C SER A 2 -25.08 -17.84 -4.98
N GLY A 3 -25.30 -17.61 -3.68
CA GLY A 3 -26.00 -16.42 -3.18
C GLY A 3 -25.13 -15.16 -3.30
N CYS A 4 -25.65 -14.01 -2.84
CA CYS A 4 -24.85 -12.79 -2.67
C CYS A 4 -23.67 -13.09 -1.72
N GLN A 5 -22.47 -12.62 -2.05
CA GLN A 5 -21.28 -12.79 -1.23
C GLN A 5 -20.48 -11.50 -1.21
N MET A 6 -19.97 -11.15 -0.04
CA MET A 6 -19.02 -10.07 0.16
C MET A 6 -17.82 -10.59 0.92
N TRP A 7 -16.65 -10.05 0.59
CA TRP A 7 -15.43 -10.38 1.32
C TRP A 7 -14.45 -9.23 1.34
N VAL A 8 -13.62 -9.21 2.38
CA VAL A 8 -12.48 -8.32 2.53
C VAL A 8 -11.26 -9.20 2.73
N THR A 9 -10.23 -9.01 1.91
CA THR A 9 -8.97 -9.76 2.00
C THR A 9 -7.90 -8.89 2.59
N GLN A 10 -7.11 -9.43 3.51
CA GLN A 10 -5.98 -8.74 4.12
C GLN A 10 -4.83 -9.71 4.37
N SER A 11 -3.61 -9.18 4.45
CA SER A 11 -2.47 -9.95 4.95
C SER A 11 -2.75 -10.41 6.39
N SER A 12 -2.39 -11.65 6.71
CA SER A 12 -2.45 -12.21 8.07
C SER A 12 -1.75 -11.36 9.13
N ALA A 13 -0.74 -10.57 8.74
CA ALA A 13 -0.07 -9.63 9.65
C ALA A 13 -0.93 -8.43 10.08
N HIS A 14 -2.06 -8.20 9.42
CA HIS A 14 -2.98 -7.10 9.68
C HIS A 14 -4.42 -7.61 9.84
N ALA A 15 -4.57 -8.75 10.51
CA ALA A 15 -5.86 -9.44 10.71
C ALA A 15 -6.90 -8.60 11.50
N GLU A 16 -6.45 -7.60 12.25
CA GLU A 16 -7.28 -6.75 13.11
C GLU A 16 -8.47 -6.13 12.35
N SER A 17 -8.25 -5.62 11.13
CA SER A 17 -9.35 -5.05 10.34
C SER A 17 -10.44 -6.09 10.03
N LEU A 18 -10.07 -7.35 9.79
CA LEU A 18 -11.03 -8.43 9.55
C LEU A 18 -11.79 -8.82 10.82
N LEU A 19 -11.17 -8.70 11.99
CA LEU A 19 -11.84 -8.89 13.27
C LEU A 19 -12.89 -7.80 13.51
N HIS A 20 -12.62 -6.55 13.11
CA HIS A 20 -13.62 -5.48 13.15
C HIS A 20 -14.80 -5.78 12.23
N PHE A 21 -14.55 -6.23 10.99
CA PHE A 21 -15.63 -6.68 10.09
C PHE A 21 -16.43 -7.85 10.70
N HIS A 22 -15.74 -8.82 11.33
CA HIS A 22 -16.41 -9.94 11.98
C HIS A 22 -17.28 -9.50 13.15
N SER A 23 -16.78 -8.62 14.01
CA SER A 23 -17.53 -8.09 15.16
C SER A 23 -18.72 -7.24 14.72
N ALA A 24 -18.57 -6.41 13.69
CA ALA A 24 -19.61 -5.50 13.23
C ALA A 24 -20.70 -6.20 12.40
N PHE A 25 -20.31 -7.19 11.59
CA PHE A 25 -21.17 -7.76 10.55
C PHE A 25 -21.31 -9.28 10.62
N GLY A 26 -20.73 -9.96 11.61
CA GLY A 26 -20.71 -11.42 11.71
C GLY A 26 -19.88 -12.06 10.61
N GLY A 27 -20.31 -13.21 10.10
CA GLY A 27 -19.60 -13.92 9.00
C GLY A 27 -18.44 -14.78 9.51
N SER A 28 -17.50 -15.09 8.62
CA SER A 28 -16.38 -15.99 8.94
C SER A 28 -15.06 -15.45 8.40
N ILE A 29 -13.97 -15.71 9.12
CA ILE A 29 -12.62 -15.44 8.65
C ILE A 29 -12.01 -16.76 8.20
N ILE A 30 -11.57 -16.82 6.95
CA ILE A 30 -10.99 -18.02 6.35
C ILE A 30 -9.66 -17.68 5.69
N VAL A 31 -8.80 -18.69 5.55
CA VAL A 31 -7.57 -18.55 4.77
C VAL A 31 -7.93 -18.38 3.30
N SER A 32 -7.32 -17.39 2.65
CA SER A 32 -7.50 -17.12 1.22
C SER A 32 -6.30 -17.57 0.39
N ASP A 33 -5.09 -17.35 0.91
CA ASP A 33 -3.82 -17.73 0.30
C ASP A 33 -2.83 -18.07 1.42
N MET A 34 -2.12 -19.19 1.31
CA MET A 34 -1.11 -19.61 2.29
C MET A 34 0.17 -18.76 2.23
N GLY A 35 0.34 -17.95 1.20
CA GLY A 35 1.58 -17.23 0.93
C GLY A 35 2.68 -18.18 0.41
N ARG A 36 3.72 -17.60 -0.20
CA ARG A 36 4.90 -18.33 -0.69
C ARG A 36 6.15 -17.46 -0.57
N GLY A 37 7.26 -18.04 -0.11
CA GLY A 37 8.52 -17.33 0.07
C GLY A 37 8.38 -16.12 1.00
N LEU A 38 8.55 -14.91 0.48
CA LEU A 38 8.40 -13.66 1.23
C LEU A 38 6.97 -13.09 1.23
N GLN A 39 6.05 -13.67 0.45
CA GLN A 39 4.65 -13.28 0.45
C GLN A 39 3.98 -13.85 1.69
N LYS A 40 3.44 -12.96 2.53
CA LYS A 40 2.70 -13.35 3.73
C LYS A 40 1.38 -14.06 3.35
N PRO A 41 0.89 -14.99 4.17
CA PRO A 41 -0.44 -15.54 4.00
C PRO A 41 -1.49 -14.43 3.98
N CYS A 42 -2.52 -14.61 3.15
CA CYS A 42 -3.70 -13.74 3.12
C CYS A 42 -4.89 -14.49 3.70
N ILE A 43 -5.63 -13.79 4.55
CA ILE A 43 -6.90 -14.25 5.09
C ILE A 43 -8.00 -13.34 4.57
N ARG A 44 -9.24 -13.82 4.59
CA ARG A 44 -10.39 -13.02 4.19
C ARG A 44 -11.54 -13.20 5.16
N TRP A 45 -12.18 -12.09 5.48
CA TRP A 45 -13.52 -12.09 6.05
C TRP A 45 -14.52 -12.31 4.91
N VAL A 46 -15.52 -13.17 5.13
CA VAL A 46 -16.57 -13.47 4.15
C VAL A 46 -17.94 -13.52 4.82
N VAL A 47 -18.93 -12.98 4.11
CA VAL A 47 -20.34 -13.05 4.46
C VAL A 47 -21.16 -13.41 3.23
N SER A 48 -22.24 -14.18 3.40
CA SER A 48 -23.08 -14.66 2.31
C SER A 48 -24.57 -14.57 2.59
N GLY A 49 -25.38 -14.65 1.53
CA GLY A 49 -26.84 -14.75 1.60
C GLY A 49 -27.50 -13.46 2.09
N GLY A 50 -28.55 -13.59 2.91
CA GLY A 50 -29.29 -12.45 3.43
C GLY A 50 -28.42 -11.45 4.20
N ARG A 51 -27.47 -11.95 4.99
CA ARG A 51 -26.54 -11.10 5.75
C ARG A 51 -25.64 -10.25 4.84
N ALA A 52 -25.15 -10.81 3.73
CA ALA A 52 -24.35 -10.04 2.78
C ALA A 52 -25.16 -8.87 2.18
N ARG A 53 -26.46 -9.08 1.91
CA ARG A 53 -27.35 -8.00 1.44
C ARG A 53 -27.51 -6.90 2.49
N SER A 54 -27.72 -7.27 3.75
CA SER A 54 -27.83 -6.31 4.86
C SER A 54 -26.56 -5.49 5.04
N VAL A 55 -25.38 -6.13 4.97
CA VAL A 55 -24.09 -5.43 5.04
C VAL A 55 -23.92 -4.49 3.85
N ALA A 56 -24.24 -4.94 2.64
CA ALA A 56 -24.17 -4.09 1.46
C ALA A 56 -25.05 -2.84 1.63
N ALA A 57 -26.30 -3.00 2.09
CA ALA A 57 -27.22 -1.89 2.33
C ALA A 57 -26.68 -0.87 3.35
N ALA A 58 -26.04 -1.34 4.43
CA ALA A 58 -25.40 -0.47 5.40
C ALA A 58 -24.19 0.27 4.81
N LEU A 59 -23.35 -0.42 4.03
CA LEU A 59 -22.15 0.17 3.45
C LEU A 59 -22.45 1.16 2.31
N VAL A 60 -23.55 1.01 1.56
CA VAL A 60 -23.97 1.99 0.53
C VAL A 60 -23.99 3.41 1.10
N GLN A 61 -24.47 3.58 2.34
CA GLN A 61 -24.66 4.90 2.95
C GLN A 61 -23.34 5.67 3.21
N VAL A 62 -22.23 4.96 3.31
CA VAL A 62 -20.93 5.52 3.73
C VAL A 62 -19.83 5.35 2.67
N SER A 63 -20.13 4.69 1.55
CA SER A 63 -19.11 4.29 0.58
C SER A 63 -18.98 5.28 -0.57
N VAL A 64 -17.82 5.92 -0.69
CA VAL A 64 -17.51 6.77 -1.87
C VAL A 64 -17.20 5.91 -3.10
N VAL A 65 -16.55 4.77 -2.89
CA VAL A 65 -16.23 3.81 -3.96
C VAL A 65 -17.23 2.65 -3.96
N LYS A 66 -17.48 2.09 -5.14
CA LYS A 66 -18.29 0.88 -5.27
C LYS A 66 -19.76 0.99 -4.80
N GLU A 67 -20.31 2.20 -4.67
CA GLU A 67 -21.69 2.42 -4.24
C GLU A 67 -22.68 1.60 -5.10
N THR A 68 -22.59 1.72 -6.43
CA THR A 68 -23.49 1.01 -7.35
C THR A 68 -23.36 -0.51 -7.25
N GLN A 69 -22.15 -1.05 -7.06
CA GLN A 69 -21.96 -2.48 -6.80
C GLN A 69 -22.57 -2.92 -5.46
N LEU A 70 -22.52 -2.05 -4.43
CA LEU A 70 -23.15 -2.31 -3.14
C LEU A 70 -24.68 -2.23 -3.23
N GLU A 71 -25.25 -1.32 -4.01
CA GLU A 71 -26.70 -1.25 -4.28
C GLU A 71 -27.21 -2.53 -4.97
N VAL A 72 -26.48 -3.02 -5.98
CA VAL A 72 -26.78 -4.31 -6.63
C VAL A 72 -26.66 -5.47 -5.63
N ALA A 73 -25.64 -5.46 -4.76
CA ALA A 73 -25.46 -6.49 -3.75
C ALA A 73 -26.56 -6.44 -2.67
N ALA A 74 -27.04 -5.25 -2.29
CA ALA A 74 -28.12 -5.05 -1.32
C ALA A 74 -29.46 -5.56 -1.86
N SER A 75 -29.73 -5.31 -3.15
CA SER A 75 -30.95 -5.75 -3.85
C SER A 75 -30.83 -7.15 -4.47
N TRP A 76 -29.85 -7.96 -4.05
CA TRP A 76 -29.53 -9.21 -4.74
C TRP A 76 -30.72 -10.20 -4.77
N PRO A 77 -31.14 -10.68 -5.96
CA PRO A 77 -32.39 -11.40 -6.15
C PRO A 77 -32.28 -12.86 -5.71
N SER A 78 -33.42 -13.45 -5.36
CA SER A 78 -33.52 -14.89 -5.07
C SER A 78 -33.55 -15.74 -6.35
N CYS A 79 -34.15 -15.23 -7.43
CA CYS A 79 -34.29 -15.92 -8.71
C CYS A 79 -32.94 -16.16 -9.42
N LEU A 80 -32.72 -17.36 -9.96
CA LEU A 80 -31.45 -17.74 -10.57
C LEU A 80 -31.15 -16.99 -11.89
N SER A 81 -32.15 -16.77 -12.76
CA SER A 81 -31.97 -16.06 -14.03
C SER A 81 -31.50 -14.63 -13.78
N ILE A 82 -32.22 -13.89 -12.93
CA ILE A 82 -31.89 -12.50 -12.57
C ILE A 82 -30.51 -12.40 -11.89
N ARG A 83 -30.15 -13.39 -11.05
CA ARG A 83 -28.79 -13.45 -10.46
C ARG A 83 -27.69 -13.53 -11.51
N LYS A 84 -27.89 -14.28 -12.61
CA LYS A 84 -26.90 -14.38 -13.69
C LYS A 84 -26.73 -13.04 -14.40
N GLU A 85 -27.83 -12.34 -14.66
CA GLU A 85 -27.81 -10.99 -15.26
C GLU A 85 -27.09 -9.99 -14.36
N MET A 86 -27.45 -9.92 -13.08
CA MET A 86 -26.79 -9.02 -12.12
C MET A 86 -25.31 -9.35 -11.92
N ALA A 87 -24.93 -10.63 -11.93
CA ALA A 87 -23.51 -11.02 -11.90
C ALA A 87 -22.76 -10.53 -13.15
N GLY A 88 -23.40 -10.56 -14.31
CA GLY A 88 -22.91 -9.94 -15.54
C GLY A 88 -22.70 -8.43 -15.39
N SER A 89 -23.70 -7.72 -14.88
CA SER A 89 -23.62 -6.28 -14.60
C SER A 89 -22.50 -5.94 -13.63
N LEU A 90 -22.34 -6.67 -12.52
CA LEU A 90 -21.23 -6.47 -11.59
C LEU A 90 -19.86 -6.69 -12.25
N LYS A 91 -19.74 -7.62 -13.20
CA LYS A 91 -18.49 -7.86 -13.95
C LYS A 91 -18.15 -6.69 -14.86
N ILE A 92 -19.15 -6.07 -15.49
CA ILE A 92 -18.99 -4.86 -16.31
C ILE A 92 -18.61 -3.68 -15.42
N MET A 93 -19.33 -3.46 -14.32
CA MET A 93 -19.07 -2.38 -13.35
C MET A 93 -17.67 -2.42 -12.72
N LYS A 94 -17.01 -3.58 -12.66
CA LYS A 94 -15.60 -3.67 -12.20
C LYS A 94 -14.60 -3.02 -13.17
N ARG A 95 -14.98 -2.82 -14.43
CA ARG A 95 -14.12 -2.26 -15.48
C ARG A 95 -14.22 -0.75 -15.55
N GLU A 96 -15.37 -0.19 -15.17
CA GLU A 96 -15.70 1.21 -15.30
C GLU A 96 -15.60 1.97 -13.97
N PRO A 97 -15.19 3.24 -13.99
CA PRO A 97 -15.18 4.07 -12.79
C PRO A 97 -16.61 4.28 -12.29
N GLN A 98 -16.86 3.88 -11.05
CA GLN A 98 -18.10 4.15 -10.35
C GLN A 98 -17.77 5.09 -9.19
N CYS A 99 -18.33 6.30 -9.22
CA CYS A 99 -18.14 7.30 -8.19
C CYS A 99 -19.50 7.77 -7.74
N SER A 100 -19.74 7.73 -6.42
CA SER A 100 -20.97 8.28 -5.86
C SER A 100 -21.04 9.78 -6.12
N SER A 101 -22.21 10.27 -6.52
CA SER A 101 -22.54 11.70 -6.44
C SER A 101 -23.09 12.09 -5.07
N ARG A 102 -23.43 11.11 -4.22
CA ARG A 102 -24.16 11.30 -2.95
C ARG A 102 -23.23 11.35 -1.74
N SER A 103 -22.18 10.53 -1.72
CA SER A 103 -21.30 10.43 -0.56
C SER A 103 -20.21 11.49 -0.58
N THR A 104 -20.12 12.27 0.50
CA THR A 104 -18.99 13.16 0.75
C THR A 104 -17.84 12.37 1.39
N CYS A 105 -16.60 12.73 1.06
CA CYS A 105 -15.44 12.18 1.74
C CYS A 105 -15.37 12.73 3.16
N SER A 106 -15.00 11.89 4.12
CA SER A 106 -14.77 12.27 5.52
C SER A 106 -13.40 11.76 5.97
N TRP A 107 -12.92 12.24 7.13
CA TRP A 107 -11.68 11.75 7.70
C TRP A 107 -11.74 10.27 8.07
N ASP A 108 -12.88 9.77 8.55
CA ASP A 108 -13.06 8.35 8.91
C ASP A 108 -13.04 7.46 7.67
N TYR A 109 -13.74 7.88 6.61
CA TYR A 109 -13.67 7.20 5.31
C TYR A 109 -12.23 7.20 4.78
N LEU A 110 -11.57 8.36 4.81
CA LEU A 110 -10.21 8.49 4.30
C LEU A 110 -9.21 7.65 5.11
N ALA A 111 -9.37 7.53 6.43
CA ALA A 111 -8.52 6.68 7.27
C ALA A 111 -8.62 5.21 6.85
N GLY A 112 -9.85 4.68 6.69
CA GLY A 112 -10.08 3.32 6.21
C GLY A 112 -9.57 3.11 4.77
N PHE A 113 -9.80 4.09 3.89
CA PHE A 113 -9.32 4.05 2.50
C PHE A 113 -7.80 4.10 2.44
N PHE A 114 -7.15 4.91 3.27
CA PHE A 114 -5.70 5.04 3.33
C PHE A 114 -5.04 3.77 3.90
N ASP A 115 -5.69 3.09 4.85
CA ASP A 115 -5.25 1.77 5.32
C ASP A 115 -5.25 0.71 4.20
N ALA A 116 -6.16 0.80 3.25
CA ALA A 116 -6.21 -0.08 2.08
C ALA A 116 -5.23 0.34 0.97
N GLU A 117 -5.32 1.59 0.49
CA GLU A 117 -4.70 2.06 -0.76
C GLU A 117 -3.56 3.08 -0.55
N GLY A 118 -3.44 3.62 0.65
CA GLY A 118 -2.45 4.65 0.98
C GLY A 118 -1.04 4.12 1.22
N SER A 119 -0.04 4.98 1.12
CA SER A 119 1.34 4.70 1.49
C SER A 119 2.01 5.92 2.12
N ILE A 120 2.92 5.64 3.07
CA ILE A 120 3.68 6.65 3.80
C ILE A 120 5.15 6.43 3.47
N HIS A 121 5.80 7.47 2.95
CA HIS A 121 7.20 7.43 2.54
C HIS A 121 7.99 8.47 3.32
N VAL A 122 9.20 8.09 3.73
CA VAL A 122 10.24 9.02 4.19
C VAL A 122 11.31 9.08 3.12
N LYS A 123 11.58 10.29 2.60
CA LYS A 123 12.55 10.46 1.51
C LYS A 123 13.95 10.08 1.98
N ALA A 124 14.70 9.41 1.12
CA ALA A 124 16.03 8.92 1.45
C ALA A 124 17.07 10.05 1.67
N ARG A 125 16.83 11.23 1.08
CA ARG A 125 17.83 12.30 0.99
C ARG A 125 17.61 13.43 1.99
N CYS A 126 16.43 13.49 2.60
CA CYS A 126 16.03 14.55 3.50
C CYS A 126 14.93 14.05 4.45
N ALA A 127 14.73 14.75 5.57
CA ALA A 127 13.67 14.48 6.53
C ALA A 127 12.27 14.92 6.02
N ALA A 128 11.95 14.61 4.77
CA ALA A 128 10.67 14.88 4.15
C ALA A 128 9.78 13.63 4.16
N ILE A 129 8.51 13.85 4.47
CA ILE A 129 7.45 12.84 4.42
C ILE A 129 6.71 13.03 3.10
N GLN A 130 6.28 11.94 2.50
CA GLN A 130 5.38 11.95 1.35
C GLN A 130 4.25 10.95 1.62
N LEU A 131 3.02 11.42 1.45
CA LEU A 131 1.83 10.57 1.45
C LEU A 131 1.42 10.32 0.01
N GLU A 132 1.02 9.09 -0.28
CA GLU A 132 0.55 8.72 -1.61
C GLU A 132 -0.67 7.82 -1.50
N VAL A 133 -1.59 7.96 -2.45
CA VAL A 133 -2.77 7.09 -2.61
C VAL A 133 -2.87 6.73 -4.09
N GLY A 134 -2.76 5.44 -4.41
CA GLY A 134 -2.91 4.93 -5.76
C GLY A 134 -4.34 4.48 -6.04
N GLN A 135 -4.86 4.74 -7.25
CA GLN A 135 -6.16 4.22 -7.65
C GLN A 135 -6.26 4.10 -9.17
N LYS A 136 -6.90 3.03 -9.65
CA LYS A 136 -7.16 2.82 -11.08
C LYS A 136 -8.08 3.89 -11.66
N PHE A 137 -9.05 4.33 -10.88
CA PHE A 137 -10.08 5.28 -11.28
C PHE A 137 -9.78 6.68 -10.73
N GLU A 138 -9.42 7.60 -11.62
CA GLU A 138 -9.05 8.98 -11.26
C GLU A 138 -10.13 9.74 -10.50
N ASN A 139 -11.42 9.53 -10.81
CA ASN A 139 -12.52 10.24 -10.16
C ASN A 139 -12.55 10.04 -8.64
N VAL A 140 -12.15 8.87 -8.16
CA VAL A 140 -12.03 8.60 -6.72
C VAL A 140 -10.97 9.51 -6.09
N LEU A 141 -9.83 9.69 -6.76
CA LEU A 141 -8.77 10.57 -6.29
C LEU A 141 -9.16 12.05 -6.38
N LYS A 142 -10.01 12.43 -7.36
CA LYS A 142 -10.56 13.79 -7.44
C LYS A 142 -11.44 14.11 -6.24
N ILE A 143 -12.31 13.19 -5.81
CA ILE A 143 -13.12 13.39 -4.60
C ILE A 143 -12.23 13.55 -3.37
N ILE A 144 -11.23 12.67 -3.20
CA ILE A 144 -10.28 12.76 -2.07
C ILE A 144 -9.47 14.05 -2.15
N HIS A 145 -9.04 14.47 -3.35
CA HIS A 145 -8.31 15.71 -3.58
C HIS A 145 -9.12 16.94 -3.19
N SER A 146 -10.37 17.04 -3.67
CA SER A 146 -11.28 18.13 -3.31
C SER A 146 -11.47 18.24 -1.81
N PHE A 147 -11.70 17.10 -1.13
CA PHE A 147 -11.80 17.05 0.33
C PHE A 147 -10.52 17.55 1.02
N LEU A 148 -9.34 17.06 0.60
CA LEU A 148 -8.08 17.48 1.22
C LEU A 148 -7.73 18.95 0.96
N ILE A 149 -8.09 19.50 -0.21
CA ILE A 149 -7.88 20.92 -0.51
C ILE A 149 -8.78 21.80 0.38
N GLN A 150 -10.02 21.37 0.64
CA GLN A 150 -10.92 22.05 1.55
C GLN A 150 -10.39 22.03 3.00
N GLU A 151 -9.93 20.87 3.46
CA GLU A 151 -9.41 20.70 4.82
C GLU A 151 -8.02 21.33 5.02
N CYS A 152 -7.24 21.47 3.95
CA CYS A 152 -5.87 21.99 3.97
C CYS A 152 -5.65 23.00 2.81
N PRO A 153 -6.15 24.24 2.91
CA PRO A 153 -5.98 25.24 1.86
C PRO A 153 -4.50 25.56 1.58
N GLY A 154 -4.16 25.79 0.31
CA GLY A 154 -2.81 26.23 -0.10
C GLY A 154 -1.74 25.13 -0.13
N THR A 155 -2.14 23.86 -0.15
CA THR A 155 -1.20 22.74 -0.03
C THR A 155 -0.76 22.14 -1.36
N GLY A 156 0.46 21.61 -1.40
CA GLY A 156 1.07 20.97 -2.57
C GLY A 156 0.54 19.56 -2.86
N ILE A 157 -0.79 19.39 -2.90
CA ILE A 157 -1.46 18.12 -3.20
C ILE A 157 -1.67 18.01 -4.70
N ARG A 158 -1.12 16.94 -5.31
CA ARG A 158 -1.11 16.76 -6.76
C ARG A 158 -1.67 15.41 -7.16
N ILE A 159 -2.39 15.37 -8.28
CA ILE A 159 -2.79 14.14 -8.94
C ILE A 159 -1.83 13.91 -10.11
N HIS A 160 -1.25 12.71 -10.19
CA HIS A 160 -0.35 12.28 -11.24
C HIS A 160 -0.94 11.06 -11.95
N GLN A 161 -1.16 11.19 -13.26
CA GLN A 161 -1.64 10.10 -14.10
C GLN A 161 -0.47 9.22 -14.57
N GLN A 162 -0.65 7.91 -14.50
CA GLN A 162 0.24 6.91 -15.08
C GLN A 162 -0.54 6.02 -16.06
N THR A 163 0.17 5.21 -16.84
CA THR A 163 -0.43 4.39 -17.91
C THR A 163 -1.55 3.47 -17.44
N SER A 164 -1.45 2.89 -16.23
CA SER A 164 -2.41 1.90 -15.72
C SER A 164 -3.16 2.34 -14.46
N PHE A 165 -2.80 3.47 -13.86
CA PHE A 165 -3.44 4.01 -12.66
C PHE A 165 -3.05 5.47 -12.41
N THR A 166 -3.74 6.11 -11.48
CA THR A 166 -3.50 7.49 -11.06
C THR A 166 -3.05 7.50 -9.60
N ARG A 167 -2.27 8.50 -9.20
CA ARG A 167 -1.78 8.69 -7.83
C ARG A 167 -2.09 10.09 -7.32
N LEU A 168 -2.56 10.19 -6.09
CA LEU A 168 -2.61 11.44 -5.34
C LEU A 168 -1.37 11.50 -4.45
N ILE A 169 -0.60 12.58 -4.53
CA ILE A 169 0.65 12.76 -3.80
C ILE A 169 0.60 14.04 -2.96
N VAL A 170 0.97 13.92 -1.69
CA VAL A 170 1.23 15.04 -0.77
C VAL A 170 2.70 15.03 -0.41
N SER A 171 3.43 16.12 -0.68
CA SER A 171 4.88 16.21 -0.43
C SER A 171 5.29 17.34 0.52
N ASN A 172 4.40 18.27 0.85
CA ASN A 172 4.69 19.29 1.86
C ASN A 172 4.70 18.63 3.26
N ARG A 173 5.74 18.88 4.06
CA ARG A 173 5.96 18.17 5.32
C ARG A 173 4.88 18.52 6.35
N GLU A 174 4.55 19.79 6.50
CA GLU A 174 3.56 20.29 7.44
C GLU A 174 2.18 19.71 7.12
N THR A 175 1.78 19.72 5.85
CA THR A 175 0.55 19.08 5.36
C THR A 175 0.55 17.58 5.61
N CYS A 176 1.66 16.88 5.33
CA CYS A 176 1.74 15.44 5.59
C CYS A 176 1.55 15.15 7.08
N GLN A 177 2.19 15.92 7.96
CA GLN A 177 2.04 15.74 9.41
C GLN A 177 0.62 16.03 9.88
N PHE A 178 -0.02 17.09 9.36
CA PHE A 178 -1.42 17.39 9.65
C PHE A 178 -2.34 16.24 9.24
N ILE A 179 -2.24 15.79 7.99
CA ILE A 179 -3.04 14.67 7.46
C ILE A 179 -2.81 13.42 8.31
N LEU A 180 -1.55 13.06 8.62
CA LEU A 180 -1.27 11.88 9.44
C LEU A 180 -1.89 11.96 10.83
N ARG A 181 -1.86 13.14 11.49
CA ARG A 181 -2.52 13.33 12.79
C ARG A 181 -4.04 13.15 12.67
N ARG A 182 -4.65 13.72 11.62
CA ARG A 182 -6.09 13.57 11.34
C ARG A 182 -6.48 12.12 11.08
N LEU A 183 -5.72 11.41 10.24
CA LEU A 183 -5.95 9.99 9.97
C LEU A 183 -5.83 9.15 11.26
N LEU A 184 -4.83 9.41 12.09
CA LEU A 184 -4.66 8.73 13.38
C LEU A 184 -5.82 8.97 14.34
N SER A 185 -6.33 10.20 14.43
CA SER A 185 -7.51 10.51 15.25
C SER A 185 -8.80 9.90 14.70
N SER A 186 -8.87 9.67 13.38
CA SER A 186 -10.01 9.08 12.68
C SER A 186 -9.90 7.56 12.46
N GLY A 187 -9.07 6.88 13.24
CA GLY A 187 -9.05 5.41 13.26
C GLY A 187 -8.13 4.74 12.25
N LEU A 188 -7.09 5.43 11.74
CA LEU A 188 -6.01 4.77 11.00
C LEU A 188 -5.41 3.67 11.88
N SER A 189 -5.49 2.42 11.40
CA SER A 189 -5.17 1.22 12.19
C SER A 189 -3.98 0.48 11.58
N THR A 190 -4.12 -0.05 10.36
CA THR A 190 -3.10 -0.90 9.72
C THR A 190 -1.78 -0.16 9.55
N LYS A 191 -1.84 1.13 9.20
CA LYS A 191 -0.66 1.97 8.97
C LYS A 191 -0.31 2.86 10.18
N ARG A 192 -0.96 2.67 11.33
CA ARG A 192 -0.71 3.43 12.56
C ARG A 192 0.76 3.45 12.99
N PRO A 193 1.48 2.31 13.08
CA PRO A 193 2.87 2.33 13.52
C PRO A 193 3.79 3.11 12.57
N VAL A 194 3.53 3.01 11.26
CA VAL A 194 4.27 3.74 10.22
C VAL A 194 3.99 5.24 10.30
N ALA A 195 2.73 5.63 10.51
CA ALA A 195 2.33 7.03 10.68
C ALA A 195 3.00 7.68 11.89
N LEU A 196 3.04 6.99 13.03
CA LEU A 196 3.69 7.49 14.25
C LEU A 196 5.21 7.70 14.04
N LEU A 197 5.89 6.75 13.41
CA LEU A 197 7.31 6.91 13.06
C LEU A 197 7.54 8.08 12.09
N ALA A 198 6.66 8.23 11.10
CA ALA A 198 6.74 9.32 10.13
C ALA A 198 6.56 10.70 10.79
N LEU A 199 5.62 10.82 11.75
CA LEU A 199 5.42 12.07 12.50
C LEU A 199 6.67 12.51 13.27
N GLY A 200 7.44 11.55 13.79
CA GLY A 200 8.69 11.79 14.53
C GLY A 200 9.92 12.04 13.65
N VAL A 201 9.80 12.04 12.33
CA VAL A 201 10.94 12.25 11.41
C VAL A 201 11.51 13.66 11.56
N SER A 202 12.83 13.72 11.72
CA SER A 202 13.67 14.92 11.81
C SER A 202 14.98 14.69 11.06
N MET A 203 15.79 15.74 10.88
CA MET A 203 17.06 15.62 10.15
C MET A 203 18.03 14.64 10.83
N SER A 204 18.06 14.60 12.16
CA SER A 204 18.97 13.73 12.92
C SER A 204 18.55 12.25 12.90
N ASN A 205 17.26 11.94 12.73
CA ASN A 205 16.76 10.56 12.84
C ASN A 205 16.18 9.97 11.55
N HIS A 206 16.07 10.72 10.45
CA HIS A 206 15.35 10.27 9.26
C HIS A 206 15.85 8.94 8.68
N SER A 207 17.15 8.65 8.74
CA SER A 207 17.74 7.38 8.30
C SER A 207 17.22 6.21 9.14
N HIS A 208 17.22 6.36 10.47
CA HIS A 208 16.69 5.38 11.40
C HIS A 208 15.17 5.20 11.24
N SER A 209 14.41 6.29 11.17
CA SER A 209 12.96 6.23 10.94
C SER A 209 12.61 5.54 9.62
N ARG A 210 13.39 5.79 8.55
CA ARG A 210 13.22 5.10 7.27
C ARG A 210 13.50 3.60 7.39
N ALA A 211 14.51 3.20 8.15
CA ALA A 211 14.82 1.79 8.43
C ALA A 211 13.74 1.11 9.30
N ALA A 212 13.16 1.81 10.27
CA ALA A 212 12.07 1.31 11.10
C ALA A 212 10.75 1.18 10.32
N ILE A 213 10.41 2.18 9.50
CA ILE A 213 9.24 2.11 8.60
C ILE A 213 9.43 0.95 7.62
N ALA A 214 10.64 0.79 7.11
CA ALA A 214 11.03 -0.26 6.19
C ALA A 214 10.76 -1.69 6.69
N SER A 215 10.90 -1.94 8.00
CA SER A 215 10.61 -3.26 8.60
C SER A 215 9.11 -3.49 8.84
N LEU A 216 8.31 -2.42 8.88
CA LEU A 216 6.87 -2.50 9.11
C LEU A 216 6.08 -2.67 7.81
N VAL A 217 6.59 -2.14 6.70
CA VAL A 217 5.95 -2.26 5.38
C VAL A 217 6.33 -3.58 4.69
N GLY A 218 5.48 -4.03 3.77
CA GLY A 218 5.70 -5.29 3.04
C GLY A 218 7.02 -5.33 2.25
N ASN A 219 7.45 -6.55 1.91
CA ASN A 219 8.73 -6.82 1.25
C ASN A 219 8.80 -6.40 -0.24
N GLN A 220 7.72 -5.85 -0.82
CA GLN A 220 7.63 -5.55 -2.25
C GLN A 220 8.76 -4.63 -2.75
N ALA A 221 9.19 -3.67 -1.92
CA ALA A 221 10.27 -2.75 -2.24
C ALA A 221 11.60 -3.08 -1.54
N ARG A 222 11.73 -4.25 -0.91
CA ARG A 222 12.93 -4.60 -0.13
C ARG A 222 14.18 -4.65 -1.01
N TYR A 223 14.08 -5.27 -2.18
CA TYR A 223 15.20 -5.47 -3.11
C TYR A 223 15.50 -4.27 -4.01
N SER A 224 14.60 -3.28 -4.06
CA SER A 224 14.80 -2.04 -4.83
C SER A 224 15.27 -0.88 -3.95
N ARG A 225 15.38 -1.09 -2.63
CA ARG A 225 15.82 -0.05 -1.70
C ARG A 225 17.33 0.17 -1.82
N LEU A 226 17.71 1.43 -1.99
CA LEU A 226 19.10 1.86 -1.90
C LEU A 226 19.59 1.81 -0.45
N ASP A 227 20.76 1.20 -0.27
CA ASP A 227 21.59 1.30 0.93
C ASP A 227 22.23 2.69 1.06
N GLU A 228 22.97 2.94 2.14
CA GLU A 228 23.54 4.26 2.40
C GLU A 228 24.47 4.71 1.27
N GLU A 229 25.36 3.83 0.80
CA GLU A 229 26.22 4.15 -0.33
C GLU A 229 25.44 4.40 -1.63
N GLY A 230 24.40 3.62 -1.90
CA GLY A 230 23.52 3.79 -3.05
C GLY A 230 22.79 5.13 -3.03
N ILE A 231 22.41 5.61 -1.83
CA ILE A 231 21.85 6.95 -1.64
C ILE A 231 22.90 8.01 -1.98
N GLN A 232 24.14 7.87 -1.49
CA GLN A 232 25.21 8.82 -1.76
C GLN A 232 25.55 8.88 -3.27
N ARG A 233 25.69 7.73 -3.93
CA ARG A 233 25.84 7.65 -5.40
C ARG A 233 24.69 8.35 -6.12
N ALA A 234 23.44 8.11 -5.70
CA ALA A 234 22.28 8.75 -6.31
C ALA A 234 22.26 10.27 -6.10
N LYS A 235 22.71 10.77 -4.93
CA LYS A 235 22.90 12.21 -4.65
C LYS A 235 23.94 12.81 -5.59
N GLN A 236 25.11 12.18 -5.73
CA GLN A 236 26.18 12.62 -6.63
C GLN A 236 25.71 12.72 -8.08
N ILE A 237 25.06 11.68 -8.60
CA ILE A 237 24.47 11.68 -9.96
C ILE A 237 23.53 12.87 -10.15
N THR A 238 22.69 13.16 -9.15
CA THR A 238 21.73 14.28 -9.23
C THR A 238 22.44 15.63 -9.23
N SER A 239 23.46 15.78 -8.38
CA SER A 239 24.27 17.00 -8.30
C SER A 239 24.97 17.29 -9.63
N ILE A 240 25.62 16.27 -10.22
CA ILE A 240 26.32 16.39 -11.50
C ILE A 240 25.33 16.71 -12.63
N LYS A 241 24.16 16.07 -12.67
CA LYS A 241 23.11 16.41 -13.65
C LYS A 241 22.61 17.84 -13.52
N SER A 242 22.48 18.37 -12.31
CA SER A 242 22.12 19.79 -12.12
C SER A 242 23.23 20.72 -12.60
N ARG A 243 24.50 20.39 -12.34
CA ARG A 243 25.65 21.13 -12.88
C ARG A 243 25.67 21.06 -14.40
N GLN A 244 25.49 19.88 -14.99
CA GLN A 244 25.45 19.67 -16.44
C GLN A 244 24.41 20.59 -17.11
N ARG A 245 23.20 20.68 -16.54
CA ARG A 245 22.15 21.60 -17.05
C ARG A 245 22.57 23.08 -16.99
N LYS A 246 23.24 23.50 -15.92
CA LYS A 246 23.73 24.88 -15.76
C LYS A 246 24.83 25.21 -16.78
N GLU A 247 25.78 24.31 -16.99
CA GLU A 247 26.88 24.53 -17.94
C GLU A 247 26.39 24.49 -19.39
N LEU A 248 25.39 23.65 -19.68
CA LEU A 248 24.71 23.64 -20.98
C LEU A 248 24.08 25.01 -21.30
N SER A 249 23.39 25.62 -20.35
CA SER A 249 22.86 26.98 -20.50
C SER A 249 23.94 28.06 -20.63
N SER A 250 25.18 27.75 -20.24
CA SER A 250 26.32 28.67 -20.31
C SER A 250 27.20 28.46 -21.56
N GLY A 251 26.81 27.56 -22.46
CA GLY A 251 27.51 27.30 -23.74
C GLY A 251 28.84 26.55 -23.62
N ARG A 252 29.17 26.00 -22.44
CA ARG A 252 30.45 25.28 -22.22
C ARG A 252 30.33 23.80 -22.59
N LEU A 253 30.32 23.51 -23.89
CA LEU A 253 30.04 22.17 -24.42
C LEU A 253 31.05 21.11 -23.96
N GLU A 254 32.35 21.42 -23.95
CA GLU A 254 33.38 20.47 -23.50
C GLU A 254 33.17 20.00 -22.05
N LEU A 255 32.80 20.92 -21.16
CA LEU A 255 32.51 20.58 -19.76
C LEU A 255 31.22 19.76 -19.63
N VAL A 256 30.23 20.00 -20.49
CA VAL A 256 29.00 19.19 -20.52
C VAL A 256 29.30 17.74 -20.91
N ASP A 257 30.21 17.52 -21.85
CA ASP A 257 30.63 16.17 -22.28
C ASP A 257 31.40 15.45 -21.16
N GLN A 258 32.30 16.14 -20.46
CA GLN A 258 32.98 15.59 -19.28
C GLN A 258 31.99 15.19 -18.17
N LEU A 259 31.04 16.07 -17.86
CA LEU A 259 30.00 15.78 -16.86
C LEU A 259 29.09 14.63 -17.32
N HIS A 260 28.83 14.50 -18.62
CA HIS A 260 28.08 13.38 -19.19
C HIS A 260 28.80 12.05 -18.94
N GLN A 261 30.08 11.96 -19.29
CA GLN A 261 30.91 10.77 -19.04
C GLN A 261 30.97 10.40 -17.56
N GLN A 262 31.08 11.40 -16.68
CA GLN A 262 31.07 11.19 -15.23
C GLN A 262 29.72 10.64 -14.74
N VAL A 263 28.59 11.13 -15.28
CA VAL A 263 27.25 10.59 -14.95
C VAL A 263 27.12 9.14 -15.40
N GLU A 264 27.58 8.79 -16.60
CA GLU A 264 27.50 7.41 -17.10
C GLU A 264 28.36 6.45 -16.26
N THR A 265 29.57 6.86 -15.89
CA THR A 265 30.43 6.08 -14.98
C THR A 265 29.73 5.83 -13.64
N LEU A 266 29.19 6.89 -13.00
CA LEU A 266 28.48 6.75 -11.73
C LEU A 266 27.19 5.92 -11.86
N LYS A 267 26.51 5.94 -12.99
CA LYS A 267 25.34 5.08 -13.25
C LYS A 267 25.74 3.60 -13.32
N GLN A 268 26.85 3.28 -13.97
CA GLN A 268 27.39 1.92 -14.04
C GLN A 268 27.76 1.42 -12.63
N ASP A 269 28.50 2.22 -11.87
CA ASP A 269 28.84 1.91 -10.48
C ASP A 269 27.61 1.74 -9.60
N HIS A 270 26.61 2.62 -9.77
CA HIS A 270 25.35 2.54 -9.05
C HIS A 270 24.59 1.26 -9.37
N ALA A 271 24.51 0.88 -10.66
CA ALA A 271 23.86 -0.35 -11.09
C ALA A 271 24.57 -1.60 -10.52
N LEU A 272 25.91 -1.63 -10.59
CA LEU A 272 26.71 -2.72 -10.04
C LEU A 272 26.55 -2.83 -8.52
N GLY A 273 26.64 -1.69 -7.81
CA GLY A 273 26.44 -1.63 -6.36
C GLY A 273 25.05 -2.13 -5.94
N ASN A 274 24.00 -1.68 -6.62
CA ASN A 274 22.64 -2.14 -6.36
C ASN A 274 22.47 -3.64 -6.62
N ALA A 275 23.08 -4.16 -7.69
CA ALA A 275 23.05 -5.59 -7.98
C ALA A 275 23.72 -6.40 -6.87
N ARG A 276 24.90 -5.98 -6.40
CA ARG A 276 25.62 -6.61 -5.29
C ARG A 276 24.81 -6.59 -4.00
N ALA A 277 24.27 -5.44 -3.62
CA ALA A 277 23.42 -5.30 -2.42
C ALA A 277 22.18 -6.20 -2.51
N ARG A 278 21.51 -6.23 -3.67
CA ARG A 278 20.36 -7.10 -3.93
C ARG A 278 20.71 -8.58 -3.81
N PHE A 279 21.82 -9.02 -4.40
CA PHE A 279 22.28 -10.41 -4.27
C PHE A 279 22.65 -10.76 -2.83
N GLY A 280 23.29 -9.85 -2.10
CA GLY A 280 23.57 -10.01 -0.67
C GLY A 280 22.30 -10.25 0.14
N MET A 281 21.28 -9.41 -0.06
CA MET A 281 19.97 -9.55 0.59
C MET A 281 19.26 -10.86 0.21
N LEU A 282 19.25 -11.22 -1.08
CA LEU A 282 18.65 -12.47 -1.55
C LEU A 282 19.32 -13.69 -0.91
N ARG A 283 20.66 -13.72 -0.88
CA ARG A 283 21.41 -14.82 -0.24
C ARG A 283 21.11 -14.90 1.25
N HIS A 284 21.02 -13.77 1.94
CA HIS A 284 20.65 -13.73 3.34
C HIS A 284 19.24 -14.29 3.57
N ASP A 285 18.25 -13.83 2.80
CA ASP A 285 16.86 -14.28 2.91
C ASP A 285 16.70 -15.77 2.57
N ILE A 286 17.39 -16.27 1.54
CA ILE A 286 17.38 -17.71 1.20
C ILE A 286 17.93 -18.54 2.37
N ARG A 287 19.09 -18.14 2.94
CA ARG A 287 19.67 -18.85 4.09
C ARG A 287 18.72 -18.83 5.29
N TRP A 288 18.12 -17.68 5.58
CA TRP A 288 17.17 -17.54 6.67
C TRP A 288 15.91 -18.40 6.47
N LEU A 289 15.36 -18.43 5.25
CA LEU A 289 14.20 -19.26 4.91
C LEU A 289 14.51 -20.76 5.02
N LEU A 290 15.67 -21.20 4.54
CA LEU A 290 16.11 -22.60 4.65
C LEU A 290 16.27 -23.01 6.12
N LEU A 291 16.90 -22.17 6.95
CA LEU A 291 17.04 -22.41 8.38
C LEU A 291 15.68 -22.53 9.07
N ARG A 292 14.75 -21.62 8.75
CA ARG A 292 13.41 -21.61 9.35
C ARG A 292 12.58 -22.83 8.93
N GLY A 293 12.71 -23.26 7.66
CA GLY A 293 12.07 -24.48 7.17
C GLY A 293 12.59 -25.74 7.85
N ALA A 294 13.91 -25.83 8.08
CA ALA A 294 14.51 -26.95 8.80
C ALA A 294 13.98 -27.08 10.25
N VAL A 295 13.83 -25.95 10.96
CA VAL A 295 13.27 -25.92 12.32
C VAL A 295 11.81 -26.37 12.36
N GLN A 296 11.00 -25.94 11.39
CA GLN A 296 9.59 -26.35 11.30
C GLN A 296 9.44 -27.85 11.03
N MET A 297 10.27 -28.42 10.15
CA MET A 297 10.24 -29.86 9.89
C MET A 297 10.69 -30.67 11.11
N GLY A 298 11.71 -30.23 11.86
CA GLY A 298 12.13 -30.89 13.10
C GLY A 298 11.04 -30.92 14.17
N SER A 299 10.25 -29.86 14.29
CA SER A 299 9.17 -29.75 15.28
C SER A 299 7.96 -30.65 14.97
N LEU A 300 7.70 -30.94 13.69
CA LEU A 300 6.62 -31.84 13.26
C LEU A 300 6.96 -33.31 13.50
N VAL A 301 8.24 -33.68 13.45
CA VAL A 301 8.68 -35.06 13.72
C VAL A 301 8.55 -35.42 15.21
N THR A 302 8.77 -34.45 16.11
CA THR A 302 8.70 -34.66 17.56
C THR A 302 7.28 -34.79 18.11
N THR A 303 6.27 -34.21 17.46
CA THR A 303 4.87 -34.31 17.93
C THR A 303 4.16 -35.57 17.44
N SER A 304 4.69 -36.28 16.43
CA SER A 304 4.08 -37.49 15.91
C SER A 304 4.43 -38.77 16.70
N THR A 305 5.34 -38.72 17.67
CA THR A 305 5.82 -39.91 18.41
C THR A 305 5.23 -40.07 19.81
N ALA A 306 4.45 -39.10 20.29
CA ALA A 306 3.66 -39.25 21.51
C ALA A 306 2.33 -39.96 21.18
N ALA A 307 2.39 -41.28 21.00
CA ALA A 307 1.20 -42.12 21.02
C ALA A 307 0.57 -42.03 22.42
N PRO A 308 -0.75 -41.79 22.55
CA PRO A 308 -1.41 -41.86 23.83
C PRO A 308 -1.29 -43.29 24.37
N SER A 309 -0.59 -43.45 25.49
CA SER A 309 -0.63 -44.67 26.28
C SER A 309 -2.05 -44.79 26.83
N ASN A 310 -2.83 -45.71 26.28
CA ASN A 310 -4.10 -46.13 26.86
C ASN A 310 -3.83 -46.76 28.22
N ASN A 311 -4.22 -46.07 29.29
CA ASN A 311 -4.51 -46.64 30.61
C ASN A 311 -5.99 -46.45 30.88
#